data_AF-A0A8S2YXG3-F1
#
_entry.id   AF-A0A8S2YXG3-F1
#
_cell.length_a   1.000
_cell.length_b   1.000
_cell.length_c   1.000
_cell.angle_alpha   90.00
_cell.angle_beta   90.00
_cell.angle_gamma   90.00
#
_symmetry.space_group_name_H-M   'P 1'
#
loop_
_entity.id
_entity.type
_entity.pdbx_description
1 polymer ?
#
loop_
_entity_poly.entity_id
_entity_poly.type
_entity_poly.pdbx_seq_one_letter_code
_entity_poly.pdbx_strand_id
1 'polypeptide(L)'
;QTRLDDQRSRQGASRAAESSEQRQTRLGSLRARQAASRDAESPEQTRTRIDDQRARQAASRAVETPEQRRTRLGDQNVRQASSRDTESSEQRQTRLGSLRARQVASRDAESPEQTRTRIDDQRARQAASRVVETPEQRRTRSEDQRRRQAASRAVHWAFMEGEAFRYDPANNYDSHPQLHTGQMTDVCSYCDALKWPGEAP
;
A
#
# COMPACT_ATOMS: atom_id res chain seq x y z
N GLN A 1 -27.28 55.15 -2.07
CA GLN A 1 -27.25 53.74 -2.53
C GLN A 1 -27.46 53.62 -4.05
N THR A 2 -26.92 54.54 -4.87
CA THR A 2 -27.40 54.72 -6.28
C THR A 2 -26.29 54.67 -7.34
N ARG A 3 -25.09 55.18 -7.07
CA ARG A 3 -23.99 55.23 -8.08
C ARG A 3 -23.34 53.87 -8.37
N LEU A 4 -23.06 53.09 -7.32
CA LEU A 4 -22.38 51.79 -7.46
C LEU A 4 -23.28 50.74 -8.11
N ASP A 5 -24.59 50.83 -7.86
CA ASP A 5 -25.58 49.93 -8.46
C ASP A 5 -25.80 50.23 -9.95
N ASP A 6 -25.83 51.52 -10.33
CA ASP A 6 -25.84 51.91 -11.73
C ASP A 6 -24.56 51.45 -12.46
N GLN A 7 -23.39 51.62 -11.83
CA GLN A 7 -22.12 51.13 -12.39
C GLN A 7 -22.09 49.60 -12.56
N ARG A 8 -22.59 48.84 -11.58
CA ARG A 8 -22.73 47.38 -11.68
C ARG A 8 -23.67 46.98 -12.80
N SER A 9 -24.80 47.68 -12.94
CA SER A 9 -25.81 47.41 -13.97
C SER A 9 -25.26 47.66 -15.36
N ARG A 10 -24.57 48.79 -15.57
CA ARG A 10 -23.89 49.11 -16.84
C ARG A 10 -22.80 48.10 -17.18
N GLN A 11 -21.98 47.69 -16.21
CA GLN A 11 -20.98 46.64 -16.43
C GLN A 11 -21.63 45.29 -16.74
N GLY A 12 -22.73 44.94 -16.09
CA GLY A 12 -23.48 43.71 -16.36
C GLY A 12 -24.01 43.69 -17.79
N ALA A 13 -24.66 44.78 -18.22
CA ALA A 13 -25.16 44.94 -19.59
C ALA A 13 -24.03 44.88 -20.63
N SER A 14 -22.91 45.57 -20.38
CA SER A 14 -21.73 45.50 -21.25
C SER A 14 -21.17 44.09 -21.36
N ARG A 15 -21.09 43.34 -20.26
CA ARG A 15 -20.64 41.93 -20.26
C ARG A 15 -21.62 40.98 -20.95
N ALA A 16 -22.92 41.29 -20.92
CA ALA A 16 -23.95 40.50 -21.59
C ALA A 16 -23.93 40.70 -23.12
N ALA A 17 -23.53 41.90 -23.57
CA ALA A 17 -23.38 42.24 -24.98
C ALA A 17 -22.03 41.83 -25.59
N GLU A 18 -21.09 41.31 -24.80
CA GLU A 18 -19.78 40.86 -25.29
C GLU A 18 -19.92 39.72 -26.30
N SER A 19 -19.19 39.81 -27.42
CA SER A 19 -18.99 38.66 -28.30
C SER A 19 -18.14 37.58 -27.63
N SER A 20 -18.18 36.35 -28.17
CA SER A 20 -17.33 35.25 -27.69
C SER A 20 -15.83 35.63 -27.72
N GLU A 21 -15.37 36.28 -28.79
CA GLU A 21 -13.98 36.74 -28.95
C GLU A 21 -13.61 37.85 -27.96
N GLN A 22 -14.49 38.84 -27.76
CA GLN A 22 -14.27 39.91 -26.79
C GLN A 22 -14.19 39.34 -25.37
N ARG A 23 -15.09 38.41 -25.03
CA ARG A 23 -15.05 37.68 -23.76
C ARG A 23 -13.77 36.87 -23.60
N GLN A 24 -13.32 36.16 -24.64
CA GLN A 24 -12.09 35.38 -24.60
C GLN A 24 -10.87 36.28 -24.38
N THR A 25 -10.78 37.39 -25.12
CA THR A 25 -9.71 38.40 -24.97
C THR A 25 -9.70 38.97 -23.56
N ARG A 26 -10.85 39.41 -23.04
CA ARG A 26 -10.96 39.95 -21.67
C ARG A 26 -10.54 38.94 -20.61
N LEU A 27 -11.00 37.69 -20.72
CA LEU A 27 -10.61 36.62 -19.80
C LEU A 27 -9.12 36.26 -19.94
N GLY A 28 -8.58 36.28 -21.16
CA GLY A 28 -7.16 36.10 -21.44
C GLY A 28 -6.30 37.17 -20.75
N SER A 29 -6.64 38.45 -20.94
CA SER A 29 -5.96 39.56 -20.25
C SER A 29 -6.08 39.47 -18.73
N LEU A 30 -7.24 39.04 -18.21
CA LEU A 30 -7.42 38.84 -16.77
C LEU A 30 -6.52 37.71 -16.23
N ARG A 31 -6.44 36.58 -16.92
CA ARG A 31 -5.54 35.47 -16.56
C ARG A 31 -4.08 35.90 -16.58
N ALA A 32 -3.66 36.65 -17.60
CA ALA A 32 -2.29 37.14 -17.72
C ALA A 32 -1.91 38.08 -16.56
N ARG A 33 -2.79 39.05 -16.24
CA ARG A 33 -2.58 39.93 -15.08
C ARG A 33 -2.54 39.16 -13.76
N GLN A 34 -3.40 38.16 -13.60
CA GLN A 34 -3.41 37.34 -12.40
C GLN A 34 -2.14 36.47 -12.29
N ALA A 35 -1.64 35.92 -13.40
CA ALA A 35 -0.38 35.18 -13.42
C ALA A 35 0.80 36.09 -13.01
N ALA A 36 0.93 37.26 -13.65
CA ALA A 36 1.96 38.23 -13.30
C ALA A 36 1.88 38.68 -11.82
N SER A 37 0.67 38.86 -11.29
CA SER A 37 0.48 39.16 -9.87
C SER A 37 0.91 38.02 -8.96
N ARG A 38 0.71 36.75 -9.35
CA ARG A 38 1.15 35.58 -8.58
C ARG A 38 2.66 35.40 -8.63
N ASP A 39 3.27 35.65 -9.78
CA ASP A 39 4.73 35.56 -9.96
C ASP A 39 5.47 36.62 -9.13
N ALA A 40 4.81 37.74 -8.84
CA ALA A 40 5.32 38.81 -7.98
C ALA A 40 5.00 38.64 -6.49
N GLU A 41 4.26 37.60 -6.08
CA GLU A 41 3.93 37.37 -4.66
C GLU A 41 5.18 37.05 -3.85
N SER A 42 5.33 37.67 -2.68
CA SER A 42 6.30 37.21 -1.67
C SER A 42 5.92 35.84 -1.13
N PRO A 43 6.84 35.10 -0.50
CA PRO A 43 6.53 33.85 0.19
C PRO A 43 5.41 34.00 1.25
N GLU A 44 5.38 35.11 1.99
CA GLU A 44 4.37 35.41 3.01
C GLU A 44 3.01 35.71 2.39
N GLN A 45 2.98 36.46 1.29
CA GLN A 45 1.76 36.74 0.52
C GLN A 45 1.19 35.44 -0.07
N THR A 46 2.05 34.61 -0.65
CA THR A 46 1.70 33.28 -1.17
C THR A 46 1.08 32.42 -0.09
N ARG A 47 1.71 32.36 1.09
CA ARG A 47 1.21 31.59 2.23
C ARG A 47 -0.15 32.09 2.69
N THR A 48 -0.29 33.40 2.88
CA THR A 48 -1.56 34.04 3.28
C THR A 48 -2.67 33.72 2.29
N ARG A 49 -2.40 33.84 0.98
CA ARG A 49 -3.38 33.50 -0.06
C ARG A 49 -3.78 32.02 -0.04
N ILE A 50 -2.81 31.11 0.15
CA ILE A 50 -3.09 29.67 0.25
C ILE A 50 -3.91 29.36 1.50
N ASP A 51 -3.60 29.98 2.63
CA ASP A 51 -4.32 29.78 3.89
C ASP A 51 -5.76 30.31 3.79
N ASP A 52 -5.96 31.48 3.20
CA ASP A 52 -7.28 32.02 2.84
C ASP A 52 -8.07 31.08 1.93
N GLN A 53 -7.41 30.51 0.92
CA GLN A 53 -8.05 29.57 0.00
C GLN A 53 -8.45 28.27 0.71
N ARG A 54 -7.61 27.76 1.61
CA ARG A 54 -7.91 26.59 2.45
C ARG A 54 -9.08 26.87 3.38
N ALA A 55 -9.13 28.03 4.01
CA ALA A 55 -10.22 28.45 4.89
C ALA A 55 -11.56 28.52 4.15
N ARG A 56 -11.59 29.17 2.96
CA ARG A 56 -12.79 29.23 2.11
C ARG A 56 -13.24 27.83 1.66
N GLN A 57 -12.30 26.96 1.30
CA GLN A 57 -12.63 25.58 0.92
C GLN A 57 -13.19 24.78 2.11
N ALA A 58 -12.61 24.93 3.30
CA ALA A 58 -13.10 24.29 4.51
C ALA A 58 -14.52 24.77 4.86
N ALA A 59 -14.77 26.07 4.81
CA ALA A 59 -16.10 26.65 5.02
C ALA A 59 -17.12 26.13 3.99
N SER A 60 -16.74 26.08 2.71
CA SER A 60 -17.59 25.50 1.66
C SER A 60 -17.91 24.03 1.90
N ARG A 61 -16.94 23.24 2.39
CA ARG A 61 -17.15 21.81 2.71
C ARG A 61 -18.01 21.60 3.94
N ALA A 62 -17.96 22.52 4.91
CA ALA A 62 -18.74 22.42 6.14
C ALA A 62 -20.25 22.61 5.90
N VAL A 63 -20.62 23.34 4.84
CA VAL A 63 -22.02 23.58 4.45
C VAL A 63 -22.49 22.67 3.30
N GLU A 64 -21.68 21.69 2.86
CA GLU A 64 -22.07 20.72 1.83
C GLU A 64 -23.27 19.88 2.29
N THR A 65 -24.30 19.79 1.44
CA THR A 65 -25.36 18.79 1.61
C THR A 65 -24.80 17.36 1.40
N PRO A 66 -25.45 16.32 1.94
CA PRO A 66 -25.06 14.94 1.69
C PRO A 66 -24.95 14.59 0.20
N GLU A 67 -25.85 15.10 -0.64
CA GLU A 67 -25.87 14.89 -2.09
C GLU A 67 -24.65 15.55 -2.75
N GLN A 68 -24.38 16.82 -2.43
CA GLN A 68 -23.18 17.52 -2.94
C GLN A 68 -21.91 16.80 -2.51
N ARG A 69 -21.84 16.33 -1.26
CA ARG A 69 -20.70 15.56 -0.75
C ARG A 69 -20.51 14.26 -1.52
N ARG A 70 -21.59 13.53 -1.82
CA ARG A 70 -21.57 12.30 -2.61
C ARG A 70 -21.09 12.56 -4.03
N THR A 71 -21.61 13.58 -4.69
CA THR A 71 -21.17 13.97 -6.05
C THR A 71 -19.69 14.32 -6.05
N ARG A 72 -19.21 15.17 -5.12
CA ARG A 72 -17.80 15.56 -5.03
C ARG A 72 -16.87 14.36 -4.82
N LEU A 73 -17.24 13.42 -3.93
CA LEU A 73 -16.46 12.20 -3.68
C LEU A 73 -16.52 11.24 -4.88
N GLY A 74 -17.66 11.14 -5.55
CA GLY A 74 -17.83 10.40 -6.80
C GLY A 74 -16.87 10.92 -7.89
N ASP A 75 -16.90 12.23 -8.14
CA ASP A 75 -16.00 12.87 -9.12
C ASP A 75 -14.52 12.71 -8.75
N GLN A 76 -14.20 12.75 -7.45
CA GLN A 76 -12.85 12.50 -6.97
C GLN A 76 -12.40 11.07 -7.27
N ASN A 77 -13.26 10.08 -7.02
CA ASN A 77 -12.98 8.67 -7.31
C ASN A 77 -12.81 8.44 -8.81
N VAL A 78 -13.66 9.04 -9.66
CA VAL A 78 -13.53 8.94 -11.12
C VAL A 78 -12.19 9.52 -11.59
N ARG A 79 -11.85 10.74 -11.17
CA ARG A 79 -10.54 11.35 -11.52
C ARG A 79 -9.36 10.49 -11.05
N GLN A 80 -9.44 9.92 -9.85
CA GLN A 80 -8.41 9.03 -9.30
C GLN A 80 -8.29 7.74 -10.12
N ALA A 81 -9.40 7.15 -10.54
CA ALA A 81 -9.42 5.95 -11.37
C ALA A 81 -8.81 6.24 -12.75
N SER A 82 -9.26 7.29 -13.44
CA SER A 82 -8.71 7.68 -14.74
C SER A 82 -7.20 7.97 -14.66
N SER A 83 -6.74 8.63 -13.59
CA SER A 83 -5.31 8.85 -13.38
C SER A 83 -4.51 7.56 -13.15
N ARG A 84 -5.12 6.51 -12.59
CA ARG A 84 -4.49 5.19 -12.42
C ARG A 84 -4.47 4.40 -13.71
N ASP A 85 -5.48 4.55 -14.55
CA ASP A 85 -5.57 3.86 -15.85
C ASP A 85 -4.52 4.38 -16.84
N THR A 86 -4.17 5.67 -16.75
CA THR A 86 -3.12 6.30 -17.57
C THR A 86 -1.73 6.30 -16.91
N GLU A 87 -1.58 5.64 -15.75
CA GLU A 87 -0.32 5.62 -14.98
C GLU A 87 0.74 4.79 -15.72
N SER A 88 1.96 5.30 -15.84
CA SER A 88 3.07 4.51 -16.39
C SER A 88 3.49 3.38 -15.43
N SER A 89 4.21 2.38 -15.93
CA SER A 89 4.74 1.30 -15.10
C SER A 89 5.63 1.82 -13.96
N GLU A 90 6.48 2.81 -14.23
CA GLU A 90 7.38 3.45 -13.26
C GLU A 90 6.60 4.23 -12.19
N GLN A 91 5.60 5.02 -12.61
CA GLN A 91 4.72 5.74 -11.69
C GLN A 91 3.98 4.76 -10.77
N ARG A 92 3.45 3.66 -11.34
CA ARG A 92 2.79 2.59 -10.59
C ARG A 92 3.72 1.94 -9.58
N GLN A 93 4.96 1.64 -9.96
CA GLN A 93 5.95 1.06 -9.06
C GLN A 93 6.27 2.04 -7.91
N THR A 94 6.49 3.31 -8.22
CA THR A 94 6.76 4.37 -7.22
C THR A 94 5.60 4.52 -6.24
N ARG A 95 4.36 4.57 -6.74
CA ARG A 95 3.15 4.66 -5.93
C ARG A 95 2.97 3.44 -5.03
N LEU A 96 3.15 2.23 -5.55
CA LEU A 96 3.06 0.99 -4.77
C LEU A 96 4.19 0.89 -3.74
N GLY A 97 5.41 1.29 -4.09
CA GLY A 97 6.55 1.38 -3.16
C GLY A 97 6.24 2.34 -2.00
N SER A 98 5.77 3.54 -2.32
CA SER A 98 5.35 4.55 -1.32
C SER A 98 4.20 4.07 -0.44
N LEU A 99 3.27 3.28 -0.99
CA LEU A 99 2.17 2.69 -0.23
C LEU A 99 2.69 1.62 0.75
N ARG A 100 3.61 0.75 0.31
CA ARG A 100 4.24 -0.26 1.18
C ARG A 100 5.03 0.39 2.31
N ALA A 101 5.83 1.41 2.00
CA ALA A 101 6.61 2.14 3.01
C ALA A 101 5.71 2.79 4.07
N ARG A 102 4.63 3.45 3.66
CA ARG A 102 3.63 4.01 4.60
C ARG A 102 2.95 2.93 5.43
N GLN A 103 2.65 1.78 4.84
CA GLN A 103 2.04 0.66 5.57
C GLN A 103 2.97 0.07 6.62
N VAL A 104 4.28 -0.01 6.33
CA VAL A 104 5.29 -0.45 7.30
C VAL A 104 5.41 0.57 8.43
N ALA A 105 5.62 1.85 8.11
CA ALA A 105 5.71 2.91 9.12
C ALA A 105 4.44 2.99 10.01
N SER A 106 3.26 2.79 9.41
CA SER A 106 2.01 2.74 10.18
C SER A 106 1.94 1.54 11.12
N ARG A 107 2.52 0.38 10.75
CA ARG A 107 2.55 -0.81 11.60
C ARG A 107 3.57 -0.66 12.73
N ASP A 108 4.72 -0.06 12.44
CA ASP A 108 5.76 0.18 13.43
C ASP A 108 5.32 1.19 14.50
N ALA A 109 4.38 2.08 14.15
CA ALA A 109 3.77 3.03 15.06
C ALA A 109 2.51 2.50 15.79
N GLU A 110 2.08 1.25 15.54
CA GLU A 110 0.94 0.67 16.26
C GLU A 110 1.26 0.46 17.74
N SER A 111 0.33 0.84 18.62
CA SER A 111 0.32 0.40 20.02
C SER A 111 0.03 -1.11 20.11
N PRO A 112 0.41 -1.78 21.22
CA PRO A 112 0.10 -3.19 21.44
C PRO A 112 -1.40 -3.51 21.29
N GLU A 113 -2.28 -2.62 21.75
CA GLU A 113 -3.74 -2.77 21.65
C GLU A 113 -4.21 -2.69 20.18
N GLN A 114 -3.66 -1.76 19.41
CA GLN A 114 -3.96 -1.64 17.97
C GLN A 114 -3.48 -2.85 17.19
N THR A 115 -2.27 -3.34 17.48
CA THR A 115 -1.74 -4.56 16.87
C THR A 115 -2.61 -5.78 17.19
N ARG A 116 -3.04 -5.93 18.45
CA ARG A 116 -3.95 -7.01 18.85
C ARG A 116 -5.28 -6.94 18.11
N THR A 117 -5.91 -5.76 18.10
CA THR A 117 -7.18 -5.53 17.39
C THR A 117 -7.05 -5.87 15.90
N ARG A 118 -5.97 -5.42 15.25
CA ARG A 118 -5.72 -5.73 13.83
C ARG A 118 -5.56 -7.22 13.57
N ILE A 119 -4.83 -7.94 14.44
CA ILE A 119 -4.64 -9.40 14.31
C ILE A 119 -5.96 -10.13 14.53
N ASP A 120 -6.75 -9.73 15.53
CA ASP A 120 -8.05 -10.33 15.82
C ASP A 120 -9.04 -10.10 14.67
N ASP A 121 -9.10 -8.89 14.11
CA ASP A 121 -9.88 -8.59 12.91
C ASP A 121 -9.44 -9.42 11.69
N GLN A 122 -8.12 -9.64 11.54
CA GLN A 122 -7.59 -10.46 10.46
C GLN A 122 -8.01 -11.93 10.64
N ARG A 123 -7.96 -12.45 11.87
CA ARG A 123 -8.42 -13.81 12.19
C ARG A 123 -9.92 -13.97 11.95
N ALA A 124 -10.73 -13.01 12.39
CA ALA A 124 -12.18 -13.01 12.19
C ALA A 124 -12.54 -13.02 10.70
N ARG A 125 -11.90 -12.18 9.89
CA ARG A 125 -12.09 -12.16 8.43
C ARG A 125 -11.70 -13.49 7.77
N GLN A 126 -10.59 -14.09 8.18
CA GLN A 126 -10.17 -15.39 7.67
C GLN A 126 -11.15 -16.50 8.06
N ALA A 127 -11.65 -16.49 9.30
CA ALA A 127 -12.64 -17.45 9.76
C ALA A 127 -13.95 -17.32 8.97
N ALA A 128 -14.46 -16.09 8.81
CA ALA A 128 -15.67 -15.82 8.01
C ALA A 128 -15.51 -16.30 6.56
N SER A 129 -14.36 -16.04 5.93
CA SER A 129 -14.06 -16.53 4.58
C SER A 129 -14.03 -18.06 4.48
N ARG A 130 -13.61 -18.78 5.54
CA ARG A 130 -13.61 -20.26 5.57
C ARG A 130 -15.02 -20.85 5.72
N VAL A 131 -15.93 -20.13 6.38
CA VAL A 131 -17.32 -20.59 6.57
C VAL A 131 -18.08 -20.60 5.24
N VAL A 132 -17.83 -19.62 4.37
CA VAL A 132 -18.48 -19.50 3.06
C VAL A 132 -17.71 -20.18 1.92
N GLU A 133 -16.61 -20.89 2.22
CA GLU A 133 -15.75 -21.54 1.23
C GLU A 133 -16.47 -22.72 0.56
N THR A 134 -16.50 -22.73 -0.79
CA THR A 134 -17.07 -23.87 -1.54
C THR A 134 -16.16 -25.11 -1.43
N PRO A 135 -16.68 -26.33 -1.68
CA PRO A 135 -15.86 -27.54 -1.69
C PRO A 135 -14.64 -27.47 -2.62
N GLU A 136 -14.79 -26.86 -3.80
CA GLU A 136 -13.72 -26.67 -4.78
C GLU A 136 -12.66 -25.72 -4.24
N GLN A 137 -13.06 -24.56 -3.69
CA GLN A 137 -12.14 -23.60 -3.08
C GLN A 137 -11.35 -24.23 -1.93
N ARG A 138 -12.04 -25.01 -1.09
CA ARG A 138 -11.44 -25.77 0.01
C ARG A 138 -10.40 -26.77 -0.47
N ARG A 139 -10.69 -27.49 -1.57
CA ARG A 139 -9.76 -28.42 -2.19
C ARG A 139 -8.52 -27.70 -2.72
N THR A 140 -8.71 -26.64 -3.50
CA THR A 140 -7.61 -25.81 -4.03
C THR A 140 -6.73 -25.26 -2.90
N ARG A 141 -7.32 -24.70 -1.85
CA ARG A 141 -6.56 -24.21 -0.67
C ARG A 141 -5.75 -25.32 -0.01
N SER A 142 -6.31 -26.52 0.10
CA SER A 142 -5.65 -27.67 0.75
C SER A 142 -4.53 -28.23 -0.13
N GLU A 143 -4.70 -28.26 -1.45
CA GLU A 143 -3.66 -28.59 -2.42
C GLU A 143 -2.52 -27.56 -2.38
N ASP A 144 -2.85 -26.27 -2.36
CA ASP A 144 -1.86 -25.19 -2.21
C ASP A 144 -1.08 -25.30 -0.91
N GLN A 145 -1.75 -25.60 0.20
CA GLN A 145 -1.09 -25.82 1.48
C GLN A 145 -0.12 -27.00 1.42
N ARG A 146 -0.55 -28.13 0.84
CA ARG A 146 0.32 -29.30 0.63
C ARG A 146 1.52 -28.96 -0.24
N ARG A 147 1.31 -28.25 -1.36
CA ARG A 147 2.39 -27.80 -2.26
C ARG A 147 3.39 -26.91 -1.55
N ARG A 148 2.94 -25.93 -0.76
CA ARG A 148 3.83 -25.05 0.02
C ARG A 148 4.63 -25.82 1.06
N GLN A 149 4.00 -26.76 1.77
CA GLN A 149 4.70 -27.61 2.73
C GLN A 149 5.72 -28.53 2.06
N ALA A 150 5.40 -29.09 0.89
CA ALA A 150 6.31 -29.91 0.11
C ALA A 150 7.50 -29.08 -0.39
N ALA A 151 7.26 -27.89 -0.95
CA ALA A 151 8.31 -26.98 -1.39
C ALA A 151 9.22 -26.55 -0.23
N SER A 152 8.66 -26.22 0.93
CA SER A 152 9.44 -25.87 2.13
C SER A 152 10.32 -27.04 2.59
N ARG A 153 9.82 -28.28 2.53
CA ARG A 153 10.60 -29.48 2.86
C ARG A 153 11.66 -29.79 1.80
N ALA A 154 11.37 -29.54 0.53
CA ALA A 154 12.31 -29.74 -0.56
C ALA A 154 13.48 -28.77 -0.48
N VAL A 155 13.24 -27.49 -0.16
CA VAL A 155 14.33 -26.51 0.08
C VAL A 155 15.22 -26.96 1.23
N HIS A 156 14.63 -27.51 2.29
CA HIS A 156 15.37 -28.06 3.42
C HIS A 156 16.23 -29.28 3.02
N TRP A 157 15.71 -30.19 2.20
CA TRP A 157 16.47 -31.35 1.72
C TRP A 157 17.53 -31.03 0.66
N ALA A 158 17.26 -30.09 -0.24
CA ALA A 158 18.21 -29.67 -1.29
C ALA A 158 19.50 -29.07 -0.71
N PHE A 159 19.43 -28.49 0.50
CA PHE A 159 20.63 -28.04 1.22
C PHE A 159 21.53 -29.21 1.67
N MET A 160 20.96 -30.39 1.94
CA MET A 160 21.70 -31.58 2.39
C MET A 160 22.03 -32.55 1.24
N GLU A 161 21.60 -32.26 0.02
CA GLU A 161 21.84 -33.11 -1.15
C GLU A 161 23.33 -33.08 -1.53
N GLY A 162 24.02 -34.21 -1.40
CA GLY A 162 25.44 -34.34 -1.71
C GLY A 162 26.40 -34.04 -0.55
N GLU A 163 25.91 -33.52 0.59
CA GLU A 163 26.74 -33.23 1.77
C GLU A 163 27.41 -34.48 2.34
N ALA A 164 26.71 -35.63 2.33
CA ALA A 164 27.28 -36.90 2.79
C ALA A 164 28.49 -37.38 1.94
N PHE A 165 28.56 -36.98 0.67
CA PHE A 165 29.68 -37.35 -0.22
C PHE A 165 30.85 -36.35 -0.15
N ARG A 166 30.66 -35.20 0.51
CA ARG A 166 31.67 -34.15 0.72
C ARG A 166 32.00 -34.04 2.20
N TYR A 167 32.31 -35.18 2.82
CA TYR A 167 32.72 -35.20 4.21
C TYR A 167 34.01 -34.38 4.39
N ASP A 168 33.92 -33.30 5.16
CA ASP A 168 35.03 -32.44 5.54
C ASP A 168 35.25 -32.55 7.05
N PRO A 169 36.33 -33.21 7.51
CA PRO A 169 36.62 -33.41 8.94
C PRO A 169 36.74 -32.10 9.76
N ALA A 170 36.90 -30.94 9.10
CA ALA A 170 36.94 -29.65 9.78
C ALA A 170 35.56 -29.14 10.23
N ASN A 171 34.47 -29.70 9.69
CA ASN A 171 33.11 -29.35 10.06
C ASN A 171 32.62 -30.13 11.28
N ASN A 172 31.99 -29.42 12.23
CA ASN A 172 31.36 -30.06 13.39
C ASN A 172 29.93 -30.53 13.05
N TYR A 173 29.83 -31.72 12.46
CA TYR A 173 28.57 -32.34 12.06
C TYR A 173 27.65 -32.69 13.24
N ASP A 174 28.19 -32.97 14.42
CA ASP A 174 27.42 -33.28 15.65
C ASP A 174 26.57 -32.10 16.13
N SER A 175 26.99 -30.88 15.80
CA SER A 175 26.28 -29.64 16.16
C SER A 175 25.28 -29.17 15.11
N HIS A 176 25.15 -29.87 13.98
CA HIS A 176 24.33 -29.43 12.87
C HIS A 176 22.83 -29.58 13.23
N PRO A 177 22.01 -28.50 13.20
CA PRO A 177 20.61 -28.53 13.65
C PRO A 177 19.72 -29.54 12.94
N GLN A 178 20.16 -30.04 11.78
CA GLN A 178 19.43 -30.95 10.91
C GLN A 178 20.02 -32.38 10.87
N LEU A 179 21.18 -32.61 11.51
CA LEU A 179 21.81 -33.94 11.64
C LEU A 179 21.73 -34.36 13.11
N HIS A 180 20.61 -34.96 13.50
CA HIS A 180 20.50 -35.67 14.78
C HIS A 180 20.86 -37.15 14.58
N THR A 181 22.14 -37.42 14.27
CA THR A 181 22.70 -38.76 14.40
C THR A 181 22.98 -38.97 15.88
N GLY A 182 22.06 -39.61 16.61
CA GLY A 182 22.22 -39.84 18.05
C GLY A 182 23.57 -40.49 18.42
N GLN A 183 23.92 -40.47 19.71
CA GLN A 183 25.20 -41.03 20.17
C GLN A 183 25.29 -42.54 19.92
N MET A 184 26.48 -43.00 19.55
CA MET A 184 26.80 -44.43 19.44
C MET A 184 27.05 -44.99 20.85
N THR A 185 26.02 -45.56 21.46
CA THR A 185 26.07 -46.05 22.84
C THR A 185 26.14 -47.56 22.98
N ASP A 186 25.91 -48.30 21.89
CA ASP A 186 25.92 -49.76 21.89
C ASP A 186 27.29 -50.29 21.47
N VAL A 187 27.75 -51.43 22.00
CA VAL A 187 29.03 -52.04 21.60
C VAL A 187 28.74 -53.25 20.70
N CYS A 188 29.44 -53.34 19.57
CA CYS A 188 29.36 -54.47 18.65
C CYS A 188 29.98 -55.72 19.28
N SER A 189 29.21 -56.81 19.36
CA SER A 189 29.63 -58.09 19.95
C SER A 189 30.73 -58.83 19.19
N TYR A 190 31.07 -58.41 17.97
CA TYR A 190 32.04 -59.09 17.10
C TYR A 190 33.40 -58.40 17.02
N CYS A 191 33.46 -57.10 17.31
CA CYS A 191 34.69 -56.31 17.13
C CYS A 191 34.89 -55.21 18.18
N ASP A 192 34.04 -55.15 19.21
CA ASP A 192 34.07 -54.16 20.31
C ASP A 192 33.98 -52.68 19.89
N ALA A 193 33.63 -52.40 18.63
CA ALA A 193 33.38 -51.05 18.15
C ALA A 193 32.05 -50.50 18.71
N LEU A 194 31.99 -49.19 18.99
CA LEU A 194 30.73 -48.53 19.29
C LEU A 194 29.83 -48.51 18.05
N LYS A 195 28.51 -48.57 18.22
CA LYS A 195 27.49 -48.62 17.18
C LYS A 195 26.22 -47.87 17.60
N TRP A 196 25.33 -47.60 16.65
CA TRP A 196 24.06 -46.90 16.96
C TRP A 196 23.01 -47.84 17.57
N PRO A 197 22.17 -47.33 18.48
CA PRO A 197 21.04 -48.10 19.01
C PRO A 197 20.10 -48.57 17.89
N GLY A 198 19.90 -49.88 17.79
CA GLY A 198 19.03 -50.50 16.78
C GLY A 198 19.69 -50.77 15.41
N GLU A 199 20.99 -50.56 15.29
CA GLU A 199 21.76 -50.98 14.11
C GLU A 199 21.83 -52.51 14.05
N ALA A 200 21.44 -53.07 12.89
CA ALA A 200 21.46 -54.50 12.64
C ALA A 200 22.88 -55.08 12.84
N PRO A 201 23.01 -56.31 13.38
CA PRO A 201 24.31 -56.94 13.63
C PRO A 201 25.09 -57.23 12.35
#